data_AF-A0A2H5PFE1-F1
#
_entry.id   AF-A0A2H5PFE1-F1
#
_cell.length_a   1.000
_cell.length_b   1.000
_cell.length_c   1.000
_cell.angle_alpha   90.00
_cell.angle_beta   90.00
_cell.angle_gamma   90.00
#
_symmetry.space_group_name_H-M   'P 1'
#
loop_
_entity.id
_entity.type
_entity.pdbx_description
1 polymer ?
#
loop_
_entity_poly.entity_id
_entity_poly.type
_entity_poly.pdbx_seq_one_letter_code
_entity_poly.pdbx_strand_id
1 'polypeptide(L)'
;MLPVVVNTIVDALVEKAVEDLRQLKGITATYRMTNKPLPVRHSPYVSGVLRPLKTLLEGERAMTYLTPEAKNELLLDAATQITSRYHELAAELISVARKTESSLLKIRQGAQRRAGASSDVSDHNVSDTDKICMQLFLDIQEYGRNLAALGVQAADIPPYRSLWQCVAPSDRQSLIKF
;
A
#
# COMPACT_ATOMS: atom_id res chain seq x y z
N MET A 1 28.91 -7.35 -15.88
CA MET A 1 29.25 -7.83 -14.52
C MET A 1 28.62 -6.94 -13.46
N LEU A 2 28.93 -5.64 -13.40
CA LEU A 2 28.37 -4.71 -12.39
C LEU A 2 26.82 -4.60 -12.39
N PRO A 3 26.13 -4.47 -13.56
CA PRO A 3 24.67 -4.32 -13.59
C PRO A 3 23.91 -5.55 -13.06
N VAL A 4 24.46 -6.74 -13.27
CA VAL A 4 23.85 -8.01 -12.83
C VAL A 4 23.88 -8.12 -11.31
N VAL A 5 24.97 -7.66 -10.67
CA VAL A 5 25.11 -7.67 -9.21
C VAL A 5 24.14 -6.68 -8.58
N VAL A 6 24.02 -5.47 -9.13
CA VAL A 6 23.05 -4.46 -8.66
C VAL A 6 21.63 -5.00 -8.75
N ASN A 7 21.23 -5.56 -9.90
CA ASN A 7 19.90 -6.17 -10.05
C ASN A 7 19.64 -7.28 -9.04
N THR A 8 20.62 -8.17 -8.82
CA THR A 8 20.49 -9.27 -7.84
C THR A 8 20.30 -8.73 -6.41
N ILE A 9 20.98 -7.65 -6.05
CA ILE A 9 20.81 -7.00 -4.75
C ILE A 9 19.42 -6.38 -4.64
N VAL A 10 18.97 -5.67 -5.69
CA VAL A 10 17.62 -5.08 -5.72
C VAL A 10 16.56 -6.15 -5.59
N ASP A 11 16.66 -7.25 -6.33
CA ASP A 11 15.72 -8.38 -6.25
C ASP A 11 15.63 -8.93 -4.83
N ALA A 12 16.78 -9.16 -4.18
CA ALA A 12 16.83 -9.64 -2.80
C ALA A 12 16.23 -8.64 -1.78
N LEU A 13 16.35 -7.34 -2.03
CA LEU A 13 15.70 -6.30 -1.22
C LEU A 13 14.19 -6.29 -1.42
N VAL A 14 13.74 -6.41 -2.67
CA VAL A 14 12.32 -6.46 -3.03
C VAL A 14 11.67 -7.70 -2.41
N GLU A 15 12.30 -8.87 -2.49
CA GLU A 15 11.80 -10.10 -1.88
C GLU A 15 11.57 -9.94 -0.37
N LYS A 16 12.55 -9.35 0.34
CA LYS A 16 12.43 -9.07 1.79
C LYS A 16 11.31 -8.08 2.10
N ALA A 17 11.21 -6.99 1.34
CA ALA A 17 10.13 -6.02 1.52
C ALA A 17 8.75 -6.64 1.27
N VAL A 18 8.65 -7.54 0.28
CA VAL A 18 7.41 -8.27 -0.02
C VAL A 18 6.97 -9.14 1.15
N GLU A 19 7.88 -9.64 1.99
CA GLU A 19 7.49 -10.40 3.18
C GLU A 19 6.64 -9.58 4.15
N ASP A 20 7.04 -8.33 4.40
CA ASP A 20 6.26 -7.39 5.21
C ASP A 20 4.94 -7.01 4.49
N LEU A 21 4.99 -6.79 3.18
CA LEU A 21 3.79 -6.45 2.39
C LEU A 21 2.72 -7.55 2.38
N ARG A 22 3.07 -8.82 2.68
CA ARG A 22 2.06 -9.89 2.81
C ARG A 22 1.05 -9.60 3.93
N GLN A 23 1.41 -8.80 4.93
CA GLN A 23 0.52 -8.41 6.02
C GLN A 23 -0.63 -7.50 5.57
N LEU A 24 -0.54 -6.91 4.37
CA LEU A 24 -1.60 -6.12 3.74
C LEU A 24 -2.93 -6.88 3.67
N LYS A 25 -2.89 -8.22 3.49
CA LYS A 25 -4.09 -9.08 3.49
C LYS A 25 -4.83 -9.07 4.84
N GLY A 26 -4.14 -8.75 5.94
CA GLY A 26 -4.72 -8.61 7.27
C GLY A 26 -5.67 -7.41 7.42
N ILE A 27 -5.56 -6.40 6.55
CA ILE A 27 -6.46 -5.23 6.54
C ILE A 27 -7.91 -5.68 6.27
N THR A 28 -8.11 -6.55 5.28
CA THR A 28 -9.44 -7.10 4.98
C THR A 28 -10.01 -7.87 6.16
N ALA A 29 -9.20 -8.68 6.85
CA ALA A 29 -9.66 -9.42 8.03
C ALA A 29 -10.03 -8.49 9.20
N THR A 30 -9.40 -7.32 9.29
CA THR A 30 -9.63 -6.35 10.36
C THR A 30 -10.97 -5.64 10.21
N TYR A 31 -11.34 -5.25 8.99
CA TYR A 31 -12.53 -4.40 8.75
C TYR A 31 -13.74 -5.12 8.19
N ARG A 32 -13.56 -6.23 7.47
CA ARG A 32 -14.68 -6.93 6.83
C ARG A 32 -15.60 -7.56 7.87
N MET A 33 -16.87 -7.13 7.86
CA MET A 33 -17.92 -7.61 8.76
C MET A 33 -17.58 -7.43 10.24
N THR A 34 -16.83 -6.37 10.57
CA THR A 34 -16.48 -6.05 11.96
C THR A 34 -17.02 -4.68 12.38
N ASN A 35 -17.28 -4.53 13.68
CA ASN A 35 -17.66 -3.24 14.28
C ASN A 35 -16.44 -2.37 14.63
N LYS A 36 -15.29 -2.59 13.97
CA LYS A 36 -14.09 -1.77 14.22
C LYS A 36 -14.35 -0.32 13.79
N PRO A 37 -13.87 0.65 14.58
CA PRO A 37 -13.95 2.07 14.22
C PRO A 37 -13.09 2.35 12.98
N LEU A 38 -13.25 3.56 12.43
CA LEU A 38 -12.41 4.01 11.32
C LEU A 38 -10.92 4.01 11.73
N PRO A 39 -10.02 3.62 10.80
CA PRO A 39 -8.60 3.71 11.06
C PRO A 39 -8.17 5.16 11.27
N VAL A 40 -7.28 5.38 12.24
CA VAL A 40 -6.70 6.69 12.55
C VAL A 40 -5.17 6.67 12.52
N ARG A 41 -4.57 5.50 12.30
CA ARG A 41 -3.13 5.28 12.21
C ARG A 41 -2.82 4.29 11.09
N HIS A 42 -1.62 4.41 10.53
CA HIS A 42 -1.10 3.41 9.60
C HIS A 42 -0.92 2.04 10.29
N SER A 43 -0.88 1.00 9.48
CA SER A 43 -0.64 -0.37 9.90
C SER A 43 0.80 -0.54 10.41
N PRO A 44 1.05 -1.42 11.40
CA PRO A 44 2.39 -1.63 11.94
C PRO A 44 3.43 -2.14 10.91
N TYR A 45 3.01 -2.90 9.90
CA TYR A 45 3.93 -3.48 8.91
C TYR A 45 4.62 -2.41 8.04
N VAL A 46 4.03 -1.21 7.90
CA VAL A 46 4.53 -0.15 7.01
C VAL A 46 5.96 0.25 7.38
N SER A 47 6.28 0.27 8.68
CA SER A 47 7.62 0.57 9.18
C SER A 47 8.66 -0.53 8.88
N GLY A 48 8.22 -1.72 8.47
CA GLY A 48 9.07 -2.84 8.04
C GLY A 48 9.45 -2.78 6.57
N VAL A 49 8.56 -2.28 5.70
CA VAL A 49 8.67 -2.36 4.24
C VAL A 49 10.01 -1.85 3.69
N LEU A 50 10.50 -0.70 4.17
CA LEU A 50 11.77 -0.11 3.71
C LEU A 50 12.98 -0.46 4.58
N ARG A 51 12.78 -1.26 5.63
CA ARG A 51 13.86 -1.65 6.53
C ARG A 51 15.01 -2.38 5.81
N PRO A 52 14.77 -3.35 4.91
CA PRO A 52 15.87 -4.03 4.22
C PRO A 52 16.77 -3.07 3.44
N LEU A 53 16.16 -2.09 2.76
CA LEU A 53 16.87 -1.07 1.98
C LEU A 53 17.67 -0.14 2.89
N LYS A 54 17.04 0.36 3.97
CA LYS A 54 17.69 1.19 4.97
C LYS A 54 18.91 0.49 5.59
N THR A 55 18.73 -0.75 6.07
CA THR A 55 19.78 -1.55 6.67
C THR A 55 20.95 -1.78 5.73
N LEU A 56 20.68 -1.99 4.43
CA LEU A 56 21.76 -2.15 3.45
C LEU A 56 22.57 -0.87 3.29
N LEU A 57 21.89 0.27 3.08
CA LEU A 57 22.53 1.57 2.83
C LEU A 57 23.33 2.09 4.02
N GLU A 58 22.84 1.84 5.24
CA GLU A 58 23.51 2.23 6.50
C GLU A 58 24.59 1.21 6.92
N GLY A 59 24.67 0.06 6.26
CA GLY A 59 25.63 -0.99 6.58
C GLY A 59 27.07 -0.62 6.24
N GLU A 60 28.02 -1.05 7.07
CA GLU A 60 29.46 -0.78 6.91
C GLU A 60 29.98 -1.14 5.52
N ARG A 61 29.53 -2.27 4.95
CA ARG A 61 29.94 -2.70 3.60
C ARG A 61 29.47 -1.73 2.52
N ALA A 62 28.23 -1.24 2.60
CA ALA A 62 27.75 -0.26 1.64
C ALA A 62 28.52 1.06 1.82
N MET A 63 28.80 1.46 3.05
CA MET A 63 29.59 2.66 3.35
C MET A 63 31.01 2.60 2.80
N THR A 64 31.66 1.44 2.86
CA THR A 64 33.05 1.25 2.44
C THR A 64 33.20 0.98 0.94
N TYR A 65 32.28 0.24 0.32
CA TYR A 65 32.48 -0.32 -1.02
C TYR A 65 31.59 0.29 -2.12
N LEU A 66 30.52 1.01 -1.78
CA LEU A 66 29.65 1.64 -2.77
C LEU A 66 29.97 3.11 -2.91
N THR A 67 30.11 3.57 -4.16
CA THR A 67 30.19 5.00 -4.46
C THR A 67 28.83 5.66 -4.15
N PRO A 68 28.79 6.99 -3.92
CA PRO A 68 27.54 7.72 -3.73
C PRO A 68 26.54 7.50 -4.87
N GLU A 69 27.02 7.45 -6.11
CA GLU A 69 26.20 7.25 -7.31
C GLU A 69 25.57 5.85 -7.31
N ALA A 70 26.38 4.82 -7.01
CA ALA A 70 25.88 3.44 -6.93
C ALA A 70 24.88 3.25 -5.77
N LYS A 71 25.07 3.94 -4.64
CA LYS A 71 24.08 3.96 -3.55
C LYS A 71 22.78 4.60 -3.98
N ASN A 72 22.85 5.71 -4.71
CA ASN A 72 21.67 6.42 -5.17
C ASN A 72 20.90 5.62 -6.24
N GLU A 73 21.61 5.01 -7.19
CA GLU A 73 21.02 4.09 -8.18
C GLU A 73 20.29 2.93 -7.48
N LEU A 74 20.98 2.25 -6.56
CA LEU A 74 20.41 1.16 -5.79
C LEU A 74 19.17 1.59 -4.97
N LEU A 75 19.24 2.75 -4.33
CA LEU A 75 18.14 3.33 -3.56
C LEU A 75 16.91 3.58 -4.44
N LEU A 76 17.10 4.26 -5.57
CA LEU A 76 16.00 4.62 -6.48
C LEU A 76 15.38 3.39 -7.14
N ASP A 77 16.20 2.44 -7.59
CA ASP A 77 15.73 1.20 -8.21
C ASP A 77 14.97 0.32 -7.21
N ALA A 78 15.54 0.09 -6.03
CA ALA A 78 14.88 -0.70 -5.00
C ALA A 78 13.59 -0.04 -4.50
N ALA A 79 13.61 1.27 -4.23
CA ALA A 79 12.42 2.00 -3.82
C ALA A 79 11.32 1.91 -4.88
N THR A 80 11.67 2.06 -6.17
CA THR A 80 10.72 1.97 -7.28
C THR A 80 10.12 0.57 -7.38
N GLN A 81 10.95 -0.48 -7.34
CA GLN A 81 10.47 -1.86 -7.46
C GLN A 81 9.65 -2.30 -6.25
N ILE A 82 10.05 -1.96 -5.02
CA ILE A 82 9.26 -2.21 -3.81
C ILE A 82 7.90 -1.50 -3.91
N THR A 83 7.90 -0.24 -4.37
CA THR A 83 6.66 0.52 -4.57
C THR A 83 5.76 -0.14 -5.63
N SER A 84 6.32 -0.65 -6.73
CA SER A 84 5.56 -1.41 -7.73
C SER A 84 4.86 -2.63 -7.12
N ARG A 85 5.57 -3.40 -6.30
CA ARG A 85 4.97 -4.56 -5.62
C ARG A 85 3.88 -4.15 -4.63
N TYR A 86 4.07 -3.04 -3.92
CA TYR A 86 3.05 -2.50 -3.03
C TYR A 86 1.81 -2.08 -3.84
N HIS A 87 2.00 -1.35 -4.93
CA HIS A 87 0.92 -0.93 -5.82
C HIS A 87 0.09 -2.11 -6.32
N GLU A 88 0.75 -3.15 -6.84
CA GLU A 88 0.09 -4.37 -7.34
C GLU A 88 -0.78 -5.02 -6.25
N LEU A 89 -0.22 -5.22 -5.06
CA LEU A 89 -0.92 -5.86 -3.94
C LEU A 89 -2.09 -5.02 -3.41
N ALA A 90 -1.91 -3.71 -3.31
CA ALA A 90 -2.96 -2.79 -2.86
C ALA A 90 -4.12 -2.70 -3.88
N ALA A 91 -3.80 -2.61 -5.17
CA ALA A 91 -4.77 -2.57 -6.25
C ALA A 91 -5.59 -3.88 -6.31
N GLU A 92 -4.93 -5.04 -6.16
CA GLU A 92 -5.60 -6.33 -6.07
C GLU A 92 -6.56 -6.38 -4.86
N LEU A 93 -6.09 -5.96 -3.68
CA LEU A 93 -6.90 -5.98 -2.46
C LEU A 93 -8.15 -5.09 -2.57
N ILE A 94 -8.02 -3.88 -3.12
CA ILE A 94 -9.14 -2.97 -3.36
C ILE A 94 -10.11 -3.57 -4.40
N SER A 95 -9.59 -4.13 -5.48
CA SER A 95 -10.40 -4.78 -6.52
C SER A 95 -11.26 -5.91 -5.93
N VAL A 96 -10.66 -6.76 -5.08
CA VAL A 96 -11.38 -7.85 -4.40
C VAL A 96 -12.42 -7.32 -3.41
N ALA A 97 -12.07 -6.29 -2.61
CA ALA A 97 -13.00 -5.68 -1.66
C ALA A 97 -14.24 -5.12 -2.37
N ARG A 98 -14.06 -4.31 -3.41
CA ARG A 98 -15.15 -3.71 -4.21
C ARG A 98 -16.03 -4.76 -4.89
N LYS A 99 -15.43 -5.81 -5.48
CA LYS A 99 -16.20 -6.92 -6.09
C LYS A 99 -17.04 -7.67 -5.06
N THR A 100 -16.47 -7.91 -3.87
CA THR A 100 -17.16 -8.59 -2.77
C THR A 100 -18.35 -7.78 -2.29
N GLU A 101 -18.15 -6.48 -2.05
CA GLU A 101 -19.22 -5.56 -1.64
C GLU A 101 -20.34 -5.49 -2.69
N SER A 102 -20.01 -5.31 -3.97
CA SER A 102 -21.00 -5.30 -5.06
C SER A 102 -21.84 -6.59 -5.09
N SER A 103 -21.19 -7.74 -4.85
CA SER A 103 -21.87 -9.04 -4.80
C SER A 103 -22.81 -9.14 -3.60
N LEU A 104 -22.38 -8.68 -2.42
CA LEU A 104 -23.21 -8.66 -1.21
C LEU A 104 -24.42 -7.73 -1.36
N LEU A 105 -24.25 -6.55 -1.99
CA LEU A 105 -25.33 -5.61 -2.27
C LEU A 105 -26.38 -6.25 -3.18
N LYS A 106 -25.99 -6.95 -4.25
CA LYS A 106 -26.91 -7.66 -5.14
C LYS A 106 -27.69 -8.76 -4.41
N ILE A 107 -27.03 -9.53 -3.53
CA ILE A 107 -27.68 -10.57 -2.72
C ILE A 107 -28.71 -9.94 -1.78
N ARG A 108 -28.35 -8.85 -1.07
CA ARG A 108 -29.26 -8.13 -0.16
C ARG A 108 -30.48 -7.58 -0.91
N GLN A 109 -30.28 -6.94 -2.05
CA GLN A 109 -31.38 -6.44 -2.89
C GLN A 109 -32.30 -7.57 -3.37
N GLY A 110 -31.73 -8.72 -3.78
CA GLY A 110 -32.50 -9.89 -4.20
C GLY A 110 -33.29 -10.56 -3.05
N ALA A 111 -32.78 -10.49 -1.82
CA ALA A 111 -33.52 -10.94 -0.64
C ALA A 111 -34.66 -9.96 -0.28
N GLN A 112 -34.41 -8.65 -0.31
CA GLN A 112 -35.42 -7.61 -0.03
C GLN A 112 -36.58 -7.65 -1.02
N ARG A 113 -36.31 -7.80 -2.32
CA ARG A 113 -37.35 -7.95 -3.35
C ARG A 113 -38.28 -9.14 -3.11
N ARG A 114 -37.76 -10.24 -2.54
CA ARG A 114 -38.56 -11.44 -2.20
C ARG A 114 -39.37 -11.27 -0.92
N ALA A 115 -38.93 -10.40 -0.01
CA ALA A 115 -39.58 -10.15 1.28
C ALA A 115 -40.63 -9.02 1.24
N GLY A 116 -40.81 -8.33 0.11
CA GLY A 116 -41.80 -7.26 -0.04
C GLY A 116 -41.49 -5.98 0.76
N ALA A 117 -40.26 -5.79 1.22
CA ALA A 117 -39.85 -4.63 2.02
C ALA A 117 -39.37 -3.46 1.13
N SER A 118 -39.84 -2.24 1.41
CA SER A 118 -39.38 -0.99 0.79
C SER A 118 -37.91 -0.68 1.13
N SER A 119 -37.20 -0.03 0.21
CA SER A 119 -35.74 0.13 0.20
C SER A 119 -35.15 1.19 1.14
N ASP A 120 -35.90 1.68 2.13
CA ASP A 120 -35.48 2.83 2.96
C ASP A 120 -34.63 2.47 4.18
N VAL A 121 -33.50 1.80 3.94
CA VAL A 121 -32.39 1.86 4.91
C VAL A 121 -31.15 2.33 4.17
N SER A 122 -31.07 3.63 3.97
CA SER A 122 -29.80 4.32 3.74
C SER A 122 -29.00 4.22 5.04
N ASP A 123 -28.35 3.08 5.24
CA ASP A 123 -27.29 2.96 6.23
C ASP A 123 -26.17 3.92 5.79
N HIS A 124 -26.16 5.13 6.32
CA HIS A 124 -25.05 6.09 6.26
C HIS A 124 -23.79 5.59 7.01
N ASN A 125 -23.67 4.27 7.19
CA ASN A 125 -22.51 3.64 7.78
C ASN A 125 -21.43 3.48 6.72
N VAL A 126 -20.23 3.99 7.05
CA VAL A 126 -19.02 3.82 6.24
C VAL A 126 -18.81 2.34 5.93
N SER A 127 -18.66 2.00 4.66
CA SER A 127 -18.62 0.60 4.23
C SER A 127 -17.32 -0.08 4.63
N ASP A 128 -17.32 -1.42 4.68
CA ASP A 128 -16.09 -2.17 4.96
C ASP A 128 -15.00 -1.86 3.93
N THR A 129 -15.38 -1.67 2.67
CA THR A 129 -14.48 -1.25 1.58
C THR A 129 -13.90 0.13 1.85
N ASP A 130 -14.71 1.08 2.32
CA ASP A 130 -14.26 2.43 2.65
C ASP A 130 -13.24 2.39 3.80
N LYS A 131 -13.48 1.58 4.84
CA LYS A 131 -12.53 1.40 5.95
C LYS A 131 -11.20 0.80 5.46
N ILE A 132 -11.26 -0.19 4.56
CA ILE A 132 -10.08 -0.78 3.93
C ILE A 132 -9.29 0.26 3.12
N CYS A 133 -9.99 1.06 2.29
CA CYS A 133 -9.35 2.11 1.49
C CYS A 133 -8.74 3.19 2.39
N MET A 134 -9.43 3.58 3.46
CA MET A 134 -8.91 4.54 4.44
C MET A 134 -7.66 4.01 5.17
N GLN A 135 -7.62 2.72 5.53
CA GLN A 135 -6.43 2.12 6.15
C GLN A 135 -5.25 2.16 5.17
N LEU A 136 -5.46 1.71 3.92
CA LEU A 136 -4.42 1.77 2.90
C LEU A 136 -3.96 3.20 2.65
N PHE A 137 -4.86 4.17 2.65
CA PHE A 137 -4.49 5.56 2.48
C PHE A 137 -3.52 6.04 3.57
N LEU A 138 -3.82 5.75 4.84
CA LEU A 138 -2.93 6.07 5.96
C LEU A 138 -1.59 5.33 5.85
N ASP A 139 -1.62 4.06 5.42
CA ASP A 139 -0.42 3.26 5.19
C ASP A 139 0.48 3.88 4.10
N ILE A 140 -0.10 4.37 3.00
CA ILE A 140 0.64 4.98 1.88
C ILE A 140 1.18 6.36 2.23
N GLN A 141 0.47 7.13 3.06
CA GLN A 141 1.01 8.38 3.60
C GLN A 141 2.27 8.11 4.44
N GLU A 142 2.22 7.12 5.33
CA GLU A 142 3.38 6.76 6.15
C GLU A 142 4.51 6.18 5.31
N TYR A 143 4.20 5.32 4.33
CA TYR A 143 5.19 4.82 3.38
C TYR A 143 5.89 5.97 2.63
N GLY A 144 5.15 6.99 2.22
CA GLY A 144 5.70 8.21 1.60
C GLY A 144 6.65 8.97 2.53
N ARG A 145 6.32 9.10 3.81
CA ARG A 145 7.24 9.68 4.82
C ARG A 145 8.50 8.85 4.99
N ASN A 146 8.38 7.53 4.99
CA ASN A 146 9.53 6.63 5.09
C ASN A 146 10.45 6.71 3.86
N LEU A 147 9.90 6.88 2.65
CA LEU A 147 10.68 7.18 1.45
C LEU A 147 11.42 8.52 1.58
N ALA A 148 10.74 9.55 2.04
CA ALA A 148 11.34 10.88 2.23
C ALA A 148 12.48 10.85 3.26
N ALA A 149 12.35 10.05 4.32
CA ALA A 149 13.41 9.84 5.31
C ALA A 149 14.67 9.17 4.73
N LEU A 150 14.55 8.46 3.60
CA LEU A 150 15.69 7.92 2.83
C LEU A 150 16.17 8.88 1.73
N GLY A 151 15.61 10.09 1.63
CA GLY A 151 15.95 11.07 0.60
C GLY A 151 15.22 10.85 -0.73
N VAL A 152 14.19 10.00 -0.76
CA VAL A 152 13.43 9.70 -1.98
C VAL A 152 12.11 10.46 -2.00
N GLN A 153 11.89 11.29 -3.02
CA GLN A 153 10.60 11.94 -3.22
C GLN A 153 9.61 10.96 -3.82
N ALA A 154 8.59 10.60 -3.05
CA ALA A 154 7.58 9.63 -3.47
C ALA A 154 6.84 10.06 -4.75
N ALA A 155 6.66 11.37 -4.98
CA ALA A 155 6.02 11.90 -6.19
C ALA A 155 6.80 11.59 -7.48
N ASP A 156 8.11 11.37 -7.38
CA ASP A 156 8.97 11.06 -8.53
C ASP A 156 8.88 9.59 -8.95
N ILE A 157 8.35 8.72 -8.08
CA ILE A 157 8.17 7.29 -8.35
C ILE A 157 6.80 7.08 -9.05
N PRO A 158 6.76 6.71 -10.36
CA PRO A 158 5.49 6.51 -11.05
C PRO A 158 4.57 5.47 -10.40
N PRO A 159 5.06 4.31 -9.93
CA PRO A 159 4.24 3.37 -9.15
C PRO A 159 3.61 3.97 -7.89
N TYR A 160 4.29 4.90 -7.20
CA TYR A 160 3.74 5.56 -6.02
C TYR A 160 2.59 6.47 -6.39
N ARG A 161 2.69 7.19 -7.52
CA ARG A 161 1.59 8.03 -8.04
C ARG A 161 0.35 7.18 -8.35
N SER A 162 0.52 6.03 -9.01
CA SER A 162 -0.57 5.09 -9.27
C SER A 162 -1.16 4.53 -7.98
N LEU A 163 -0.30 4.17 -7.01
CA LEU A 163 -0.72 3.72 -5.69
C LEU A 163 -1.53 4.79 -4.95
N TRP A 164 -1.07 6.04 -4.95
CA TRP A 164 -1.79 7.17 -4.38
C TRP A 164 -3.17 7.35 -5.02
N GLN A 165 -3.25 7.35 -6.35
CA GLN A 165 -4.51 7.43 -7.08
C GLN A 165 -5.47 6.29 -6.74
N CYS A 166 -4.94 5.10 -6.43
CA CYS A 166 -5.74 3.94 -6.06
C CYS A 166 -6.38 4.08 -4.67
N VAL A 167 -5.65 4.66 -3.70
CA VAL A 167 -6.06 4.65 -2.28
C VAL A 167 -6.58 5.99 -1.76
N ALA A 168 -6.18 7.11 -2.38
CA ALA A 168 -6.54 8.44 -1.88
C ALA A 168 -8.03 8.75 -2.11
N PRO A 169 -8.68 9.43 -1.15
CA PRO A 169 -10.00 10.01 -1.36
C PRO A 169 -10.03 10.95 -2.58
N SER A 170 -11.16 11.02 -3.28
CA SER A 170 -11.27 11.74 -4.56
C SER A 170 -10.84 13.21 -4.51
N ASP A 171 -11.08 13.89 -3.39
CA ASP A 171 -10.67 15.27 -3.13
C ASP A 171 -9.16 15.44 -2.90
N ARG A 172 -8.42 14.33 -2.71
CA ARG A 172 -6.97 14.31 -2.42
C ARG A 172 -6.15 13.57 -3.48
N GLN A 173 -6.75 13.03 -4.53
CA GLN A 173 -6.03 12.29 -5.57
C GLN A 173 -5.11 13.18 -6.43
N SER A 174 -5.42 14.46 -6.58
CA SER A 174 -4.67 15.41 -7.42
C SER A 174 -3.37 15.89 -6.79
N LEU A 175 -3.20 15.73 -5.47
CA LEU A 175 -2.06 16.23 -4.73
C LEU A 175 -1.52 15.20 -3.75
N ILE A 176 -0.29 14.77 -3.97
CA ILE A 176 0.44 13.92 -3.01
C ILE A 176 0.94 14.81 -1.87
N LYS A 177 0.27 14.69 -0.72
CA LYS A 177 0.63 15.39 0.51
C LYS A 177 0.31 14.53 1.72
N PHE A 178 1.30 14.32 2.57
CA PHE A 178 1.23 13.47 3.75
C PHE A 178 1.79 14.17 4.98
#